data_AF-A0A959G0W4-F1
#
_entry.id   AF-A0A959G0W4-F1
#
_cell.length_a   1.000
_cell.length_b   1.000
_cell.length_c   1.000
_cell.angle_alpha   90.00
_cell.angle_beta   90.00
_cell.angle_gamma   90.00
#
_symmetry.space_group_name_H-M   'P 1'
#
loop_
_entity.id
_entity.type
_entity.pdbx_description
1 polymer ?
#
loop_
_entity_poly.entity_id
_entity_poly.type
_entity_poly.pdbx_seq_one_letter_code
_entity_poly.pdbx_strand_id
1 'polypeptide(L)'
;MRLKTLELKGFKSFANDTSIHFEEDVIGIVGPNGSGKSNIVDAIRWVLGEQKSRELRLDQMSSVIFNGTKKKRQSGMAQVSLTFENTKNLLPTEYHSVTISRVLFRSGESEYRLNDVPCRLKDITSLFLDTGIGSNSYAIIALGMVDDILSDKENARRRMFEQAAGISKY
;
A
#
# COMPACT_ATOMS: atom_id res chain seq x y z
N MET A 1 5.58 -9.07 -13.44
CA MET A 1 4.52 -8.28 -12.78
C MET A 1 4.96 -6.83 -12.78
N ARG A 2 4.08 -5.90 -13.15
CA ARG A 2 4.36 -4.45 -13.19
C ARG A 2 3.23 -3.71 -12.49
N LEU A 3 3.54 -2.67 -11.73
CA LEU A 3 2.53 -1.77 -11.17
C LEU A 3 1.96 -0.91 -12.31
N LYS A 4 0.63 -0.80 -12.40
CA LYS A 4 -0.07 -0.09 -13.48
C LYS A 4 -0.76 1.17 -12.99
N THR A 5 -1.57 1.07 -11.95
CA THR A 5 -2.37 2.20 -11.46
C THR A 5 -2.50 2.17 -9.95
N LEU A 6 -2.47 3.34 -9.32
CA LEU A 6 -2.88 3.56 -7.94
C LEU A 6 -4.03 4.57 -7.92
N GLU A 7 -5.17 4.15 -7.39
CA GLU A 7 -6.35 4.99 -7.23
C GLU A 7 -6.58 5.31 -5.76
N LEU A 8 -6.85 6.56 -5.45
CA LEU A 8 -6.93 7.10 -4.09
C LEU A 8 -8.21 7.91 -3.95
N LYS A 9 -9.00 7.62 -2.91
CA LYS A 9 -10.23 8.35 -2.61
C LYS A 9 -10.41 8.51 -1.12
N GLY A 10 -10.46 9.76 -0.65
CA GLY A 10 -10.61 10.06 0.77
C GLY A 10 -9.47 9.52 1.64
N PHE A 11 -8.31 9.16 1.06
CA PHE A 11 -7.16 8.61 1.78
C PHE A 11 -6.21 9.74 2.17
N LYS A 12 -6.04 9.98 3.47
CA LYS A 12 -5.19 11.03 4.05
C LYS A 12 -5.41 12.37 3.36
N SER A 13 -4.41 12.91 2.66
CA SER A 13 -4.49 14.19 1.95
C SER A 13 -5.28 14.13 0.63
N PHE A 14 -5.58 12.94 0.11
CA PHE A 14 -6.29 12.73 -1.16
C PHE A 14 -7.81 12.81 -0.95
N ALA A 15 -8.30 14.03 -0.75
CA ALA A 15 -9.73 14.30 -0.52
C ALA A 15 -10.61 13.98 -1.74
N ASN A 16 -10.07 14.16 -2.94
CA ASN A 16 -10.74 13.85 -4.21
C ASN A 16 -10.17 12.57 -4.79
N ASP A 17 -10.97 11.94 -5.64
CA ASP A 17 -10.56 10.81 -6.48
C ASP A 17 -9.30 11.21 -7.28
N THR A 18 -8.23 10.46 -7.09
CA THR A 18 -6.91 10.69 -7.69
C THR A 18 -6.42 9.37 -8.28
N SER A 19 -6.08 9.34 -9.56
CA SER A 19 -5.47 8.20 -10.24
C SER A 19 -4.03 8.53 -10.61
N ILE A 20 -3.11 7.63 -10.29
CA ILE A 20 -1.70 7.70 -10.68
C ILE A 20 -1.42 6.52 -11.60
N HIS A 21 -0.99 6.82 -12.82
CA HIS A 21 -0.65 5.82 -13.84
C HIS A 21 0.86 5.61 -13.89
N PHE A 22 1.28 4.35 -13.86
CA PHE A 22 2.69 3.94 -13.82
C PHE A 22 3.12 3.36 -15.17
N GLU A 23 3.16 4.23 -16.19
CA GLU A 23 3.42 3.84 -17.58
C GLU A 23 4.91 3.72 -17.92
N GLU A 24 5.76 4.41 -17.16
CA GLU A 24 7.20 4.48 -17.36
C GLU A 24 7.97 3.63 -16.37
N ASP A 25 9.22 3.27 -16.70
CA ASP A 25 10.07 2.43 -15.85
C ASP A 25 10.59 3.20 -14.61
N VAL A 26 10.69 4.52 -14.72
CA VAL A 26 11.10 5.41 -13.64
C VAL A 26 10.11 6.56 -13.55
N ILE A 27 9.50 6.73 -12.36
CA ILE A 27 8.48 7.74 -12.12
C ILE A 27 8.90 8.60 -10.92
N GLY A 28 9.02 9.90 -11.16
CA GLY A 28 9.32 10.89 -10.14
C GLY A 28 8.04 11.52 -9.59
N ILE A 29 7.82 11.42 -8.27
CA ILE A 29 6.70 12.10 -7.61
C ILE A 29 7.24 13.29 -6.80
N VAL A 30 6.97 14.50 -7.28
CA VAL A 30 7.54 15.75 -6.77
C VAL A 30 6.48 16.73 -6.28
N GLY A 31 6.90 17.74 -5.51
CA GLY A 31 6.02 18.76 -4.95
C GLY A 31 6.49 19.28 -3.59
N PRO A 32 5.85 20.33 -3.03
CA PRO A 32 6.27 20.97 -1.79
C PRO A 32 6.22 20.04 -0.56
N ASN A 33 6.93 20.40 0.51
CA ASN A 33 6.81 19.70 1.78
C ASN A 33 5.38 19.78 2.32
N GLY A 34 4.89 18.67 2.87
CA GLY A 34 3.50 18.57 3.33
C GLY A 34 2.44 18.41 2.24
N SER A 35 2.80 18.34 0.95
CA SER A 35 1.82 18.18 -0.15
C SER A 35 1.20 16.78 -0.25
N GLY A 36 1.63 15.83 0.58
CA GLY A 36 1.09 14.47 0.60
C GLY A 36 1.85 13.45 -0.25
N LYS A 37 3.03 13.78 -0.81
CA LYS A 37 3.84 12.86 -1.63
C LYS A 37 4.07 11.51 -0.95
N SER A 38 4.52 11.52 0.31
CA SER A 38 4.80 10.29 1.05
C SER A 38 3.54 9.49 1.40
N ASN A 39 2.35 10.11 1.38
CA ASN A 39 1.08 9.40 1.59
C ASN A 39 0.80 8.37 0.48
N ILE A 40 1.46 8.50 -0.67
CA ILE A 40 1.39 7.52 -1.77
C ILE A 40 2.01 6.19 -1.33
N VAL A 41 3.18 6.24 -0.67
CA VAL A 41 3.82 5.04 -0.10
C VAL A 41 2.94 4.44 0.98
N ASP A 42 2.36 5.27 1.85
CA ASP A 42 1.43 4.78 2.89
C ASP A 42 0.21 4.09 2.27
N ALA A 43 -0.33 4.63 1.17
CA ALA A 43 -1.48 4.05 0.47
C ALA A 43 -1.14 2.67 -0.09
N ILE A 44 0.02 2.53 -0.75
CA ILE A 44 0.50 1.25 -1.29
C ILE A 44 0.70 0.23 -0.15
N ARG A 45 1.33 0.62 0.97
CA ARG A 45 1.47 -0.27 2.13
C ARG A 45 0.13 -0.68 2.72
N TRP A 46 -0.80 0.28 2.83
CA TRP A 46 -2.10 0.07 3.44
C TRP A 46 -2.97 -0.88 2.61
N VAL A 47 -3.00 -0.73 1.28
CA VAL A 47 -3.76 -1.64 0.40
C VAL A 47 -3.13 -3.03 0.30
N LEU A 48 -1.79 -3.13 0.41
CA LEU A 48 -1.08 -4.41 0.53
C LEU A 48 -1.25 -5.10 1.89
N GLY A 49 -1.97 -4.48 2.82
CA GLY A 49 -2.40 -5.13 4.06
C GLY A 49 -1.74 -4.65 5.33
N GLU A 50 -1.02 -3.52 5.35
CA GLU A 50 -0.47 -2.98 6.59
C GLU A 50 -1.57 -2.69 7.61
N GLN A 51 -1.40 -3.16 8.84
CA GLN A 51 -2.37 -3.00 9.93
C GLN A 51 -1.84 -2.14 11.08
N LYS A 52 -0.52 -1.93 11.16
CA LYS A 52 0.09 -1.11 12.20
C LYS A 52 -0.01 0.37 11.82
N SER A 53 -0.77 1.14 12.59
CA SER A 53 -0.95 2.59 12.36
C SER A 53 0.39 3.34 12.33
N ARG A 54 1.34 2.94 13.18
CA ARG A 54 2.69 3.51 13.24
C ARG A 54 3.46 3.39 11.93
N GLU A 55 3.40 2.23 11.25
CA GLU A 55 4.07 2.02 9.94
C GLU A 55 3.48 2.89 8.83
N LEU A 56 2.25 3.36 9.04
CA LEU A 56 1.56 4.28 8.16
C LEU A 56 1.66 5.72 8.65
N ARG A 57 2.42 6.03 9.71
CA ARG A 57 2.54 7.39 10.27
C ARG A 57 1.20 7.97 10.71
N LEU A 58 0.45 7.16 11.44
CA LEU A 58 -0.87 7.48 11.97
C LEU A 58 -0.93 7.15 13.46
N ASP A 59 -1.67 7.95 14.22
CA ASP A 59 -1.96 7.67 15.63
C ASP A 59 -2.90 6.46 15.75
N GLN A 60 -3.95 6.44 14.92
CA GLN A 60 -4.94 5.37 14.85
C GLN A 60 -5.32 5.08 13.39
N MET A 61 -5.81 3.86 13.13
CA MET A 61 -6.11 3.44 11.76
C MET A 61 -7.22 4.30 11.11
N SER A 62 -8.22 4.75 11.87
CA SER A 62 -9.29 5.64 11.35
C SER A 62 -8.76 6.97 10.80
N SER A 63 -7.55 7.40 11.19
CA SER A 63 -6.88 8.59 10.67
C SER A 63 -6.39 8.44 9.22
N VAL A 64 -6.52 7.26 8.58
CA VAL A 64 -6.38 7.14 7.11
C VAL A 64 -7.48 7.90 6.38
N ILE A 65 -8.65 8.13 7.00
CA ILE A 65 -9.77 8.82 6.36
C ILE A 65 -9.51 10.32 6.37
N PHE A 66 -9.63 10.96 5.21
CA PHE A 66 -9.50 12.40 5.07
C PHE A 66 -10.40 13.12 6.07
N ASN A 67 -9.78 13.87 6.98
CA ASN A 67 -10.47 14.49 8.11
C ASN A 67 -11.00 15.91 7.82
N GLY A 68 -10.98 16.32 6.56
CA GLY A 68 -11.45 17.65 6.15
C GLY A 68 -10.38 18.73 6.29
N THR A 69 -10.71 19.89 5.75
CA THR A 69 -9.97 21.15 5.90
C THR A 69 -10.99 22.28 6.02
N LYS A 70 -10.54 23.52 6.22
CA LYS A 70 -11.42 24.70 6.18
C LYS A 70 -12.24 24.81 4.88
N LYS A 71 -11.73 24.27 3.76
CA LYS A 71 -12.35 24.36 2.43
C LYS A 71 -13.09 23.10 1.99
N LYS A 72 -12.84 21.95 2.62
CA LYS A 72 -13.40 20.66 2.21
C LYS A 72 -13.89 19.88 3.42
N ARG A 73 -15.11 19.33 3.32
CA ARG A 73 -15.65 18.44 4.34
C ARG A 73 -14.84 17.15 4.43
N GLN A 74 -14.88 16.54 5.60
CA GLN A 74 -14.30 15.22 5.82
C GLN A 74 -14.93 14.15 4.93
N SER A 75 -14.16 13.13 4.55
CA SER A 75 -14.68 11.98 3.79
C SER A 75 -15.41 11.00 4.69
N GLY A 76 -16.41 10.30 4.17
CA GLY A 76 -17.08 9.19 4.84
C GLY A 76 -16.28 7.88 4.84
N MET A 77 -15.30 7.78 3.93
CA MET A 77 -14.45 6.59 3.79
C MET A 77 -13.07 6.95 3.20
N ALA A 78 -12.13 6.03 3.35
CA ALA A 78 -10.90 5.98 2.55
C ALA A 78 -10.94 4.73 1.69
N GLN A 79 -10.61 4.86 0.41
CA GLN A 79 -10.45 3.76 -0.52
C GLN A 79 -9.13 3.91 -1.25
N VAL A 80 -8.41 2.80 -1.37
CA VAL A 80 -7.22 2.69 -2.19
C VAL A 80 -7.35 1.45 -3.06
N SER A 81 -7.13 1.59 -4.36
CA SER A 81 -7.06 0.48 -5.32
C SER A 81 -5.68 0.46 -5.96
N LEU A 82 -5.07 -0.71 -6.08
CA LEU A 82 -3.75 -0.91 -6.68
C LEU A 82 -3.84 -1.98 -7.75
N THR A 83 -3.49 -1.61 -8.98
CA THR A 83 -3.60 -2.49 -10.15
C THR A 83 -2.22 -2.88 -10.64
N PHE A 84 -2.03 -4.19 -10.87
CA PHE A 84 -0.83 -4.78 -11.43
C PHE A 84 -1.13 -5.49 -12.75
N GLU A 85 -0.16 -5.49 -13.66
CA GLU A 85 -0.14 -6.40 -14.80
C GLU A 85 0.68 -7.65 -14.44
N ASN A 86 0.03 -8.81 -14.46
CA ASN A 86 0.59 -10.12 -14.12
C ASN A 86 1.26 -10.80 -15.33
N THR A 87 2.12 -10.07 -16.05
CA THR A 87 2.73 -10.51 -17.32
C THR A 87 3.56 -11.80 -17.27
N LYS A 88 4.04 -12.19 -16.09
CA LYS A 88 4.89 -13.38 -15.87
C LYS A 88 4.20 -14.46 -15.05
N ASN A 89 2.88 -14.37 -14.85
CA ASN A 89 2.09 -15.27 -14.00
C ASN A 89 2.70 -15.48 -12.61
N LEU A 90 3.22 -14.39 -12.01
CA LEU A 90 3.82 -14.42 -10.67
C LEU A 90 2.75 -14.49 -9.59
N LEU A 91 1.60 -13.87 -9.84
CA LEU A 91 0.44 -14.03 -8.97
C LEU A 91 -0.29 -15.32 -9.38
N PRO A 92 -0.73 -16.15 -8.41
CA PRO A 92 -1.42 -17.42 -8.64
C PRO A 92 -2.88 -17.18 -9.08
N THR A 93 -3.06 -16.57 -10.25
CA THR A 93 -4.36 -16.22 -10.81
C THR A 93 -4.30 -16.22 -12.34
N GLU A 94 -5.42 -16.55 -12.98
CA GLU A 94 -5.57 -16.55 -14.44
C GLU A 94 -5.72 -15.13 -15.02
N TYR A 95 -5.97 -14.13 -14.17
CA TYR A 95 -6.15 -12.75 -14.61
C TYR A 95 -4.83 -12.08 -14.98
N HIS A 96 -4.79 -11.48 -16.17
CA HIS A 96 -3.66 -10.67 -16.62
C HIS A 96 -3.57 -9.33 -15.87
N SER A 97 -4.71 -8.73 -15.54
CA SER A 97 -4.78 -7.52 -14.72
C SER A 97 -5.34 -7.88 -13.36
N VAL A 98 -4.65 -7.49 -12.30
CA VAL A 98 -5.04 -7.78 -10.92
C VAL A 98 -5.14 -6.49 -10.14
N THR A 99 -6.34 -6.15 -9.68
CA THR A 99 -6.63 -5.01 -8.82
C THR A 99 -6.95 -5.48 -7.41
N ILE A 100 -6.19 -4.99 -6.44
CA ILE A 100 -6.54 -5.12 -5.03
C ILE A 100 -7.10 -3.80 -4.52
N SER A 101 -8.15 -3.86 -3.72
CA SER A 101 -8.77 -2.68 -3.15
C SER A 101 -8.99 -2.86 -1.66
N ARG A 102 -8.78 -1.78 -0.91
CA ARG A 102 -9.11 -1.69 0.52
C ARG A 102 -9.95 -0.46 0.75
N VAL A 103 -11.06 -0.62 1.47
CA VAL A 103 -11.95 0.47 1.90
C VAL A 103 -12.04 0.45 3.42
N LEU A 104 -11.98 1.63 4.05
CA LEU A 104 -12.31 1.80 5.45
C LEU A 104 -13.37 2.88 5.58
N PHE A 105 -14.50 2.52 6.18
CA PHE A 105 -15.60 3.42 6.48
C PHE A 105 -15.42 4.07 7.86
N ARG A 106 -16.02 5.24 8.05
CA ARG A 106 -16.04 5.89 9.38
C ARG A 106 -16.77 5.08 10.45
N SER A 107 -17.62 4.12 10.07
CA SER A 107 -18.21 3.13 10.98
C SER A 107 -17.17 2.20 11.62
N GLY A 108 -15.95 2.14 11.08
CA GLY A 108 -14.90 1.21 11.47
C GLY A 108 -14.86 -0.07 10.62
N GLU A 109 -15.87 -0.27 9.78
CA GLU A 109 -15.92 -1.41 8.86
C GLU A 109 -14.84 -1.29 7.77
N SER A 110 -14.18 -2.41 7.49
CA SER A 110 -13.19 -2.53 6.42
C SER A 110 -13.65 -3.52 5.37
N GLU A 111 -13.58 -3.14 4.10
CA GLU A 111 -13.79 -4.04 2.97
C GLU A 111 -12.48 -4.26 2.21
N TYR A 112 -12.32 -5.48 1.70
CA TYR A 112 -11.21 -5.86 0.83
C TYR A 112 -11.77 -6.47 -0.44
N ARG A 113 -11.16 -6.17 -1.58
CA ARG A 113 -11.59 -6.72 -2.86
C ARG A 113 -10.41 -7.15 -3.70
N LEU A 114 -10.59 -8.21 -4.46
CA LEU A 114 -9.68 -8.69 -5.49
C LEU A 114 -10.45 -8.71 -6.82
N ASN A 115 -10.06 -7.88 -7.77
CA ASN A 115 -10.80 -7.65 -9.02
C ASN A 115 -12.28 -7.35 -8.76
N ASP A 116 -12.54 -6.40 -7.86
CA ASP A 116 -13.87 -6.00 -7.36
C ASP A 116 -14.71 -7.08 -6.68
N VAL A 117 -14.22 -8.31 -6.58
CA VAL A 117 -14.86 -9.38 -5.80
C VAL A 117 -14.48 -9.24 -4.33
N PRO A 118 -15.46 -9.17 -3.40
CA PRO A 118 -15.17 -9.12 -1.96
C PRO A 118 -14.32 -10.30 -1.51
N CYS A 119 -13.29 -10.02 -0.71
CA CYS A 119 -12.40 -11.02 -0.14
C CYS A 119 -11.98 -10.64 1.27
N ARG A 120 -11.15 -11.46 1.91
CA ARG A 120 -10.54 -11.15 3.21
C ARG A 120 -9.17 -10.53 2.99
N LEU A 121 -8.69 -9.81 3.99
CA LEU A 121 -7.30 -9.34 4.03
C LEU A 121 -6.29 -10.49 3.82
N LYS A 122 -6.56 -11.66 4.43
CA LYS A 122 -5.71 -12.85 4.28
C LYS A 122 -5.59 -13.30 2.83
N ASP A 123 -6.64 -13.12 2.02
CA ASP A 123 -6.62 -13.52 0.61
C ASP A 123 -5.69 -12.58 -0.18
N ILE A 124 -5.71 -11.28 0.11
CA ILE A 124 -4.76 -10.30 -0.44
C ILE A 124 -3.32 -10.62 -0.01
N THR A 125 -3.06 -10.82 1.28
CA THR A 125 -1.69 -11.08 1.75
C THR A 125 -1.13 -12.41 1.24
N SER A 126 -1.98 -13.44 1.11
CA SER A 126 -1.58 -14.73 0.55
C SER A 126 -1.26 -14.65 -0.94
N LEU A 127 -1.94 -13.78 -1.69
CA LEU A 127 -1.72 -13.59 -3.13
C LEU A 127 -0.28 -13.12 -3.44
N PHE A 128 0.32 -12.33 -2.55
CA PHE A 128 1.67 -11.79 -2.75
C PHE A 128 2.77 -12.50 -1.95
N LEU A 129 2.42 -13.45 -1.07
CA LEU A 129 3.35 -14.09 -0.13
C LEU A 129 4.63 -14.62 -0.80
N ASP A 130 4.46 -15.34 -1.92
CA ASP A 130 5.57 -15.98 -2.63
C ASP A 130 6.21 -15.06 -3.70
N THR A 131 5.72 -13.83 -3.86
CA THR A 131 6.25 -12.86 -4.83
C THR A 131 7.35 -11.96 -4.26
N GLY A 132 7.54 -11.99 -2.93
CA GLY A 132 8.38 -11.04 -2.22
C GLY A 132 7.78 -9.63 -2.11
N ILE A 133 6.56 -9.39 -2.63
CA ILE A 133 5.83 -8.13 -2.45
C ILE A 133 4.94 -8.22 -1.20
N GLY A 134 4.96 -7.17 -0.39
CA GLY A 134 4.14 -7.04 0.80
C GLY A 134 4.31 -5.65 1.43
N SER A 135 3.48 -5.31 2.41
CA SER A 135 3.52 -3.97 3.03
C SER A 135 4.90 -3.59 3.61
N ASN A 136 5.62 -4.58 4.13
CA ASN A 136 6.96 -4.43 4.70
C ASN A 136 8.03 -5.19 3.90
N SER A 137 7.79 -5.39 2.60
CA SER A 137 8.79 -5.98 1.71
C SER A 137 9.89 -5.00 1.35
N TYR A 138 11.07 -5.52 1.00
CA TYR A 138 12.16 -4.74 0.42
C TYR A 138 11.77 -4.01 -0.89
N ALA A 139 10.67 -4.38 -1.53
CA ALA A 139 10.12 -3.66 -2.68
C ALA A 139 9.61 -2.24 -2.31
N ILE A 140 9.41 -1.95 -1.02
CA ILE A 140 9.00 -0.63 -0.53
C ILE A 140 10.00 -0.13 0.51
N ILE A 141 10.99 0.64 0.05
CA ILE A 141 11.96 1.30 0.94
C ILE A 141 11.38 2.67 1.37
N ALA A 142 10.86 2.73 2.59
CA ALA A 142 10.37 3.96 3.19
C ALA A 142 11.48 4.75 3.88
N LEU A 143 11.18 6.01 4.22
CA LEU A 143 12.06 6.86 5.00
C LEU A 143 12.47 6.18 6.32
N GLY A 144 13.75 6.20 6.64
CA GLY A 144 14.31 5.59 7.85
C GLY A 144 14.66 4.10 7.70
N MET A 145 14.10 3.38 6.73
CA MET A 145 14.45 1.95 6.54
C MET A 145 15.92 1.76 6.19
N VAL A 146 16.50 2.68 5.42
CA VAL A 146 17.94 2.64 5.09
C VAL A 146 18.77 2.78 6.37
N ASP A 147 18.41 3.72 7.25
CA ASP A 147 19.12 3.91 8.52
C ASP A 147 18.95 2.71 9.45
N ASP A 148 17.75 2.12 9.50
CA ASP A 148 17.47 0.91 10.28
C ASP A 148 18.33 -0.28 9.78
N ILE A 149 18.51 -0.42 8.46
CA ILE A 149 19.39 -1.43 7.86
C ILE A 149 20.86 -1.15 8.20
N LEU A 150 21.32 0.10 8.07
CA LEU A 150 22.71 0.47 8.35
C LEU A 150 23.07 0.31 9.84
N SER A 151 22.13 0.62 10.73
CA SER A 151 22.28 0.49 12.19
C SER A 151 21.88 -0.90 12.74
N ASP A 152 21.40 -1.79 11.86
CA ASP A 152 20.86 -3.11 12.18
C ASP A 152 19.81 -3.13 13.29
N LYS A 153 19.00 -2.08 13.34
CA LYS A 153 17.98 -1.91 14.36
C LYS A 153 16.98 -3.07 14.28
N GLU A 154 16.72 -3.71 15.41
CA GLU A 154 15.80 -4.86 15.49
C GLU A 154 16.09 -5.95 14.44
N ASN A 155 17.36 -6.27 14.18
CA ASN A 155 17.77 -7.26 13.18
C ASN A 155 17.23 -6.94 11.77
N ALA A 156 17.16 -5.66 11.39
CA ALA A 156 16.66 -5.23 10.08
C ALA A 156 17.42 -5.88 8.92
N ARG A 157 18.75 -6.06 9.02
CA ARG A 157 19.54 -6.71 7.97
C ARG A 157 19.13 -8.16 7.80
N ARG A 158 19.03 -8.90 8.91
CA ARG A 158 18.62 -10.31 8.88
C ARG A 158 17.24 -10.48 8.24
N ARG A 159 16.25 -9.65 8.63
CA ARG A 159 14.90 -9.69 8.06
C ARG A 159 14.90 -9.43 6.55
N MET A 160 15.73 -8.49 6.08
CA MET A 160 15.91 -8.24 4.65
C MET A 160 16.48 -9.47 3.92
N PHE A 161 17.50 -10.13 4.48
CA PHE A 161 18.04 -11.36 3.90
C PHE A 161 17.04 -12.51 3.89
N GLU A 162 16.27 -12.71 4.97
CA GLU A 162 15.23 -13.75 5.05
C GLU A 162 14.14 -13.54 3.99
N GLN A 163 13.74 -12.28 3.76
CA GLN A 163 12.80 -11.92 2.69
C GLN A 163 13.39 -12.17 1.30
N ALA A 164 14.62 -11.75 1.06
CA ALA A 164 15.29 -11.94 -0.22
C ALA A 164 15.53 -13.44 -0.54
N ALA A 165 15.79 -14.24 0.48
CA ALA A 165 15.94 -15.69 0.37
C ALA A 165 14.59 -16.43 0.23
N GLY A 166 13.46 -15.73 0.35
CA GLY A 166 12.13 -16.33 0.25
C GLY A 166 11.76 -17.25 1.42
N ILE A 167 12.46 -17.14 2.55
CA ILE A 167 12.26 -18.02 3.72
C ILE A 167 11.34 -17.41 4.78
N SER A 168 10.80 -16.20 4.57
CA SER A 168 9.92 -15.54 5.55
C SER A 168 8.62 -16.30 5.88
N LYS A 169 8.30 -17.35 5.13
CA LYS A 169 7.17 -18.25 5.38
C LYS A 169 7.49 -19.35 6.41
N TYR A 170 8.76 -19.65 6.62
CA TYR A 170 9.28 -20.72 7.48
C TYR A 170 9.87 -20.15 8.77
#